data_AF-A0A419KXN5-F1
#
_entry.id   AF-A0A419KXN5-F1
#
_cell.length_a   1.000
_cell.length_b   1.000
_cell.length_c   1.000
_cell.angle_alpha   90.00
_cell.angle_beta   90.00
_cell.angle_gamma   90.00
#
_symmetry.space_group_name_H-M   'P 1'
#
loop_
_entity.id
_entity.type
_entity.pdbx_description
1 polymer ?
#
loop_
_entity_poly.entity_id
_entity_poly.type
_entity_poly.pdbx_seq_one_letter_code
_entity_poly.pdbx_strand_id
1 'polypeptide(L)'
;MKMPVIGSYAVEINKMRCLSQREPGKCATCFEICPHSVFALDEDGRAYVSNEIACVGCRLCVENCPQNAIRVRATIPEIYSRGLWTSRVVEEIRTKAELGKYFIRGFGALKPLPHFDDFQIVPAQLAEPAPLDKYREECDVGVVIGEGRVKKPIRMELPVMIAAMSYGALSLPAKIATDLAAAKAGTLISSGEGGSFPDEELLVHGYRTREDFEKGVKTWGPGGYLAVQWSTGRWGVDLNYILKADAIEIKIGQGAKPGMGGHLLGAKVLENIAKVRGIPVGTDCLSPARHMDILDVRKHLKKQIDVLKDITNYEKPVIVKLGPGRVYKDVKLAVEAGADAVEIDGKYGGTGASPEQTTQHAGLPTVACIPPAVKALKELGVYHDVKLIIMGGVTSGADVVKAIALGADAVGMASAILIAMGCHTCFSCQTGKCPMGITTQDPELTARLIPDEAAQRVANFLAVIKEEVRTLTMLSGHSSIKELSKEDLRALSMDAAAIAGVKLAGLDDYILPLKRDE
;
A
#
# COMPACT_ATOMS: atom_id res chain seq x y z
N MET A 1 -23.21 19.75 0.82
CA MET A 1 -22.56 19.96 2.14
C MET A 1 -21.36 19.02 2.22
N LYS A 2 -20.14 19.54 2.36
CA LYS A 2 -18.91 18.73 2.41
C LYS A 2 -18.86 18.00 3.75
N MET A 3 -18.53 16.71 3.75
CA MET A 3 -18.25 16.01 5.00
C MET A 3 -16.96 16.58 5.61
N PRO A 4 -16.97 17.01 6.88
CA PRO A 4 -15.77 17.54 7.53
C PRO A 4 -14.70 16.45 7.66
N VAL A 5 -13.43 16.83 7.61
CA VAL A 5 -12.34 15.94 8.03
C VAL A 5 -12.02 16.29 9.47
N ILE A 6 -11.85 15.28 10.33
CA ILE A 6 -11.57 15.48 11.74
C ILE A 6 -10.12 15.06 12.01
N GLY A 7 -9.29 16.06 12.25
CA GLY A 7 -7.87 16.01 12.50
C GLY A 7 -7.50 15.83 13.98
N SER A 8 -6.21 15.89 14.27
CA SER A 8 -5.63 15.68 15.61
C SER A 8 -4.40 16.55 15.86
N TYR A 9 -4.30 17.68 15.15
CA TYR A 9 -3.16 18.58 15.21
C TYR A 9 -3.62 20.01 15.45
N ALA A 10 -2.88 20.74 16.28
CA ALA A 10 -3.04 22.17 16.47
C ALA A 10 -2.22 22.93 15.42
N VAL A 11 -2.75 24.07 14.98
CA VAL A 11 -2.12 24.93 13.97
C VAL A 11 -2.00 26.34 14.49
N GLU A 12 -0.78 26.89 14.42
CA GLU A 12 -0.48 28.25 14.85
C GLU A 12 0.13 29.05 13.68
N ILE A 13 -0.30 30.31 13.53
CA ILE A 13 0.32 31.27 12.61
C ILE A 13 1.11 32.29 13.43
N ASN A 14 2.42 32.37 13.20
CA ASN A 14 3.24 33.44 13.72
C ASN A 14 2.95 34.74 12.96
N LYS A 15 2.11 35.59 13.55
CA LYS A 15 1.66 36.85 12.94
C LYS A 15 2.80 37.81 12.59
N MET A 16 3.91 37.79 13.34
CA MET A 16 5.07 38.65 13.09
C MET A 16 5.87 38.24 11.84
N ARG A 17 5.81 36.95 11.47
CA ARG A 17 6.48 36.42 10.28
C ARG A 17 5.56 36.30 9.08
N CYS A 18 4.27 36.09 9.31
CA CYS A 18 3.31 35.83 8.25
C CYS A 18 3.17 37.04 7.31
N LEU A 19 3.51 36.85 6.03
CA LEU A 19 3.38 37.90 5.01
C LEU A 19 1.93 38.38 4.89
N SER A 20 0.95 37.47 4.93
CA SER A 20 -0.48 37.79 4.89
C SER A 20 -0.95 38.65 6.08
N GLN A 21 -0.29 38.55 7.23
CA GLN A 21 -0.63 39.34 8.42
C GLN A 21 0.01 40.73 8.38
N ARG A 22 1.25 40.82 7.87
CA ARG A 22 1.99 42.08 7.73
C ARG A 22 1.53 42.92 6.55
N GLU A 23 1.22 42.27 5.43
CA GLU A 23 0.79 42.87 4.17
C GLU A 23 -0.47 42.12 3.68
N PRO A 24 -1.65 42.54 4.14
CA PRO A 24 -2.91 41.88 3.79
C PRO A 24 -3.11 41.77 2.26
N GLY A 25 -3.62 40.64 1.80
CA GLY A 25 -3.84 40.35 0.38
C GLY A 25 -2.60 39.95 -0.44
N LYS A 26 -1.38 40.01 0.12
CA LYS A 26 -0.14 39.62 -0.61
C LYS A 26 0.14 38.12 -0.64
N CYS A 27 -0.45 37.35 0.26
CA CYS A 27 -0.21 35.91 0.37
C CYS A 27 -1.45 35.20 0.91
N ALA A 28 -1.84 34.12 0.25
CA ALA A 28 -2.92 33.23 0.67
C ALA A 28 -2.53 31.74 0.58
N THR A 29 -1.22 31.44 0.46
CA THR A 29 -0.73 30.10 0.13
C THR A 29 -1.27 29.01 1.05
N CYS A 30 -1.30 29.24 2.37
CA CYS A 30 -1.83 28.25 3.32
C CYS A 30 -3.32 27.98 3.15
N PHE A 31 -4.10 28.98 2.73
CA PHE A 31 -5.52 28.85 2.40
C PHE A 31 -5.70 28.08 1.09
N GLU A 32 -4.94 28.42 0.05
CA GLU A 32 -5.05 27.83 -1.29
C GLU A 32 -4.68 26.34 -1.33
N ILE A 33 -3.65 25.93 -0.59
CA ILE A 33 -3.13 24.56 -0.67
C ILE A 33 -3.72 23.60 0.36
N CYS A 34 -4.43 24.09 1.39
CA CYS A 34 -4.93 23.24 2.46
C CYS A 34 -6.12 22.40 1.98
N PRO A 35 -5.99 21.05 1.93
CA PRO A 35 -7.07 20.19 1.42
C PRO A 35 -8.24 20.03 2.41
N HIS A 36 -8.09 20.56 3.63
CA HIS A 36 -9.07 20.43 4.73
C HIS A 36 -9.71 21.76 5.11
N SER A 37 -9.40 22.85 4.41
CA SER A 37 -9.94 24.18 4.70
C SER A 37 -9.72 24.62 6.16
N VAL A 38 -8.53 24.32 6.71
CA VAL A 38 -8.12 24.74 8.08
C VAL A 38 -7.96 26.25 8.19
N PHE A 39 -7.63 26.90 7.08
CA PHE A 39 -7.40 28.34 7.00
C PHE A 39 -8.54 29.04 6.27
N ALA A 40 -8.76 30.32 6.58
CA ALA A 40 -9.62 31.24 5.84
C ALA A 40 -8.93 32.61 5.72
N LEU A 41 -9.46 33.48 4.87
CA LEU A 41 -9.06 34.88 4.75
C LEU A 41 -10.12 35.77 5.39
N ASP A 42 -9.71 36.81 6.13
CA ASP A 42 -10.62 37.85 6.62
C ASP A 42 -10.96 38.86 5.50
N GLU A 43 -11.80 39.86 5.81
CA GLU A 43 -12.23 40.89 4.84
C GLU A 43 -11.05 41.72 4.29
N ASP A 44 -9.98 41.88 5.08
CA ASP A 44 -8.76 42.59 4.69
C ASP A 44 -7.80 41.68 3.88
N GLY A 45 -8.11 40.38 3.75
CA GLY A 45 -7.27 39.41 3.07
C GLY A 45 -6.14 38.81 3.93
N ARG A 46 -6.26 38.84 5.27
CA ARG A 46 -5.33 38.18 6.19
C ARG A 46 -5.73 36.73 6.44
N ALA A 47 -4.77 35.82 6.31
CA ALA A 47 -4.96 34.41 6.61
C ALA A 47 -5.03 34.14 8.12
N TYR A 48 -6.09 33.45 8.57
CA TYR A 48 -6.28 32.99 9.94
C TYR A 48 -6.69 31.51 9.98
N VAL A 49 -6.56 30.88 11.14
CA VAL A 49 -7.01 29.50 11.36
C VAL A 49 -8.52 29.54 11.67
N SER A 50 -9.32 29.00 10.76
CA SER A 50 -10.79 28.98 10.89
C SER A 50 -11.31 27.68 11.51
N ASN A 51 -10.61 26.57 11.27
CA ASN A 51 -10.98 25.26 11.81
C ASN A 51 -9.74 24.43 12.11
N GLU A 52 -9.20 24.58 13.33
CA GLU A 52 -8.04 23.82 13.79
C GLU A 52 -8.31 22.31 13.88
N ILE A 53 -9.55 21.93 14.22
CA ILE A 53 -9.96 20.53 14.39
C ILE A 53 -9.86 19.78 13.07
N ALA A 54 -9.87 20.45 11.91
CA ALA A 54 -9.72 19.80 10.61
C ALA A 54 -8.27 19.41 10.24
N CYS A 55 -7.27 19.80 11.02
CA CYS A 55 -5.87 19.57 10.67
C CYS A 55 -5.41 18.12 10.93
N VAL A 56 -5.08 17.40 9.85
CA VAL A 56 -4.57 16.01 9.92
C VAL A 56 -3.05 15.91 10.00
N GLY A 57 -2.33 17.02 10.07
CA GLY A 57 -0.86 17.00 10.17
C GLY A 57 -0.12 16.75 8.85
N CYS A 58 -0.74 17.01 7.69
CA CYS A 58 -0.07 16.83 6.39
C CYS A 58 1.06 17.83 6.10
N ARG A 59 1.15 18.92 6.88
CA ARG A 59 2.22 19.94 6.82
C ARG A 59 2.43 20.68 5.49
N LEU A 60 1.55 20.51 4.51
CA LEU A 60 1.57 21.28 3.25
C LEU A 60 1.71 22.79 3.47
N CYS A 61 0.94 23.35 4.42
CA CYS A 61 0.98 24.75 4.80
C CYS A 61 2.31 25.19 5.42
N VAL A 62 3.05 24.29 6.05
CA VAL A 62 4.36 24.57 6.64
C VAL A 62 5.42 24.62 5.54
N GLU A 63 5.44 23.61 4.67
CA GLU A 63 6.46 23.45 3.63
C GLU A 63 6.37 24.51 2.53
N ASN A 64 5.16 24.92 2.17
CA ASN A 64 4.94 25.94 1.12
C ASN A 64 4.84 27.35 1.70
N CYS A 65 5.08 27.56 3.01
CA CYS A 65 5.06 28.90 3.59
C CYS A 65 6.35 29.64 3.22
N PRO A 66 6.31 30.74 2.44
CA PRO A 66 7.52 31.45 2.02
C PRO A 66 8.27 32.10 3.19
N GLN A 67 7.62 32.27 4.34
CA GLN A 67 8.17 32.90 5.54
C GLN A 67 8.33 31.94 6.72
N ASN A 68 8.06 30.64 6.53
CA ASN A 68 8.06 29.63 7.60
C ASN A 68 7.29 30.10 8.85
N ALA A 69 6.10 30.67 8.62
CA ALA A 69 5.28 31.31 9.64
C ALA A 69 4.25 30.37 10.29
N ILE A 70 4.09 29.14 9.78
CA ILE A 70 3.06 28.20 10.23
C ILE A 70 3.71 27.07 11.03
N ARG A 71 3.10 26.74 12.18
CA ARG A 71 3.48 25.58 12.98
C ARG A 71 2.29 24.64 13.07
N VAL A 72 2.57 23.35 12.86
CA VAL A 72 1.61 22.26 13.06
C VAL A 72 2.19 21.34 14.12
N ARG A 73 1.46 21.14 15.22
CA ARG A 73 1.90 20.33 16.36
C ARG A 73 0.86 19.26 16.64
N ALA A 74 1.32 18.05 16.94
CA ALA A 74 0.44 17.05 17.54
C ALA A 74 -0.06 17.63 18.87
N THR A 75 -1.37 17.66 19.08
CA THR A 75 -1.91 17.98 20.39
C THR A 75 -1.55 16.85 21.36
N ILE A 76 -1.42 17.16 22.66
CA ILE A 76 -1.36 16.11 23.69
C ILE A 76 -2.51 15.14 23.37
N PRO A 77 -2.27 13.81 23.35
CA PRO A 77 -3.32 12.88 23.00
C PRO A 77 -4.49 13.13 23.94
N GLU A 78 -5.58 13.69 23.40
CA GLU A 78 -6.73 14.08 24.22
C GLU A 78 -7.30 12.89 24.99
N ILE A 79 -6.94 11.65 24.59
CA ILE A 79 -7.23 10.42 25.31
C ILE A 79 -6.81 10.48 26.79
N TYR A 80 -5.71 11.18 27.13
CA TYR A 80 -5.26 11.31 28.52
C TYR A 80 -6.09 12.31 29.33
N SER A 81 -6.67 13.33 28.69
CA SER A 81 -7.46 14.39 29.35
C SER A 81 -8.98 14.19 29.25
N ARG A 82 -9.47 13.53 28.20
CA ARG A 82 -10.88 13.38 27.84
C ARG A 82 -11.33 11.91 27.72
N GLY A 83 -10.39 10.96 27.86
CA GLY A 83 -10.68 9.54 27.70
C GLY A 83 -11.29 9.23 26.33
N LEU A 84 -12.47 8.61 26.36
CA LEU A 84 -13.20 8.21 25.15
C LEU A 84 -13.82 9.41 24.39
N TRP A 85 -14.05 10.53 25.07
CA TRP A 85 -14.78 11.69 24.55
C TRP A 85 -13.85 12.77 24.01
N THR A 86 -12.88 12.36 23.19
CA THR A 86 -12.01 13.29 22.45
C THR A 86 -12.87 14.22 21.55
N SER A 87 -12.43 15.45 21.33
CA SER A 87 -13.00 16.43 20.40
C SER A 87 -13.24 15.79 19.05
N ARG A 88 -12.32 14.93 18.59
CA ARG A 88 -12.49 14.17 17.36
C ARG A 88 -13.74 13.29 17.39
N VAL A 89 -13.91 12.48 18.44
CA VAL A 89 -15.07 11.59 18.60
C VAL A 89 -16.37 12.39 18.74
N VAL A 90 -16.37 13.47 19.54
CA VAL A 90 -17.55 14.33 19.73
C VAL A 90 -17.98 14.97 18.41
N GLU A 91 -17.04 15.50 17.63
CA GLU A 91 -17.32 16.10 16.34
C GLU A 91 -17.80 15.08 15.31
N GLU A 92 -17.25 13.86 15.36
CA GLU A 92 -17.69 12.75 14.52
C GLU A 92 -19.16 12.40 14.81
N ILE A 93 -19.55 12.38 16.09
CA ILE A 93 -20.93 12.13 16.52
C ILE A 93 -21.86 13.26 16.06
N ARG A 94 -21.48 14.53 16.28
CA ARG A 94 -22.29 15.69 15.87
C ARG A 94 -22.52 15.72 14.38
N THR A 95 -21.46 15.54 13.59
CA THR A 95 -21.55 15.48 12.14
C THR A 95 -22.43 14.32 11.68
N LYS A 96 -22.30 13.13 12.28
CA LYS A 96 -23.17 11.99 11.95
C LYS A 96 -24.64 12.28 12.29
N ALA A 97 -24.91 12.93 13.42
CA ALA A 97 -26.25 13.30 13.85
C ALA A 97 -26.87 14.34 12.90
N GLU A 98 -26.08 15.30 12.42
CA GLU A 98 -26.54 16.34 11.50
C GLU A 98 -26.74 15.80 10.07
N LEU A 99 -25.81 14.98 9.57
CA LEU A 99 -25.79 14.54 8.17
C LEU A 99 -26.49 13.20 7.92
N GLY A 100 -26.66 12.36 8.94
CA GLY A 100 -27.13 10.98 8.78
C GLY A 100 -26.19 10.09 7.97
N LYS A 101 -24.89 10.42 7.89
CA LYS A 101 -23.89 9.74 7.03
C LYS A 101 -22.62 9.38 7.82
N TYR A 102 -21.97 8.30 7.42
CA TYR A 102 -20.67 7.89 7.96
C TYR A 102 -19.50 8.53 7.18
N PHE A 103 -18.31 8.59 7.80
CA PHE A 103 -17.10 9.16 7.20
C PHE A 103 -16.45 8.24 6.17
N ILE A 104 -15.99 8.81 5.06
CA ILE A 104 -15.14 8.14 4.06
C ILE A 104 -13.79 8.83 4.07
N ARG A 105 -12.71 8.03 4.11
CA ARG A 105 -11.33 8.50 4.19
C ARG A 105 -10.41 7.66 3.30
N GLY A 106 -9.29 8.24 2.87
CA GLY A 106 -8.17 7.49 2.30
C GLY A 106 -7.19 6.97 3.36
N PHE A 107 -6.23 6.16 2.91
CA PHE A 107 -5.16 5.54 3.71
C PHE A 107 -5.64 4.44 4.67
N GLY A 108 -4.69 3.75 5.32
CA GLY A 108 -4.96 2.61 6.20
C GLY A 108 -5.40 3.00 7.61
N ALA A 109 -5.44 2.01 8.51
CA ALA A 109 -5.73 2.24 9.92
C ALA A 109 -4.75 3.26 10.55
N LEU A 110 -5.27 4.12 11.44
CA LEU A 110 -4.47 5.15 12.12
C LEU A 110 -4.11 4.77 13.56
N LYS A 111 -4.82 3.80 14.12
CA LYS A 111 -4.56 3.35 15.49
C LYS A 111 -3.25 2.56 15.56
N PRO A 112 -2.53 2.63 16.69
CA PRO A 112 -1.40 1.75 16.93
C PRO A 112 -1.87 0.30 16.98
N LEU A 113 -1.17 -0.54 16.22
CA LEU A 113 -1.33 -1.98 16.12
C LEU A 113 0.06 -2.61 16.11
N PRO A 114 0.20 -3.89 16.49
CA PRO A 114 1.46 -4.61 16.36
C PRO A 114 2.09 -4.40 14.98
N HIS A 115 3.35 -3.98 14.98
CA HIS A 115 4.12 -3.57 13.81
C HIS A 115 5.46 -4.30 13.76
N PHE A 116 6.15 -4.23 12.63
CA PHE A 116 7.50 -4.80 12.51
C PHE A 116 8.51 -4.14 13.46
N ASP A 117 8.24 -2.91 13.94
CA ASP A 117 9.06 -2.24 14.96
C ASP A 117 9.05 -2.95 16.32
N ASP A 118 8.11 -3.85 16.56
CA ASP A 118 8.08 -4.67 17.78
C ASP A 118 9.13 -5.81 17.77
N PHE A 119 9.93 -5.92 16.70
CA PHE A 119 11.00 -6.92 16.56
C PHE A 119 12.35 -6.26 16.27
N GLN A 120 13.42 -6.87 16.78
CA GLN A 120 14.80 -6.55 16.45
C GLN A 120 15.42 -7.67 15.64
N ILE A 121 16.28 -7.29 14.70
CA ILE A 121 17.11 -8.23 13.93
C ILE A 121 18.34 -8.57 14.77
N VAL A 122 18.66 -9.86 14.87
CA VAL A 122 19.80 -10.37 15.63
C VAL A 122 21.00 -10.47 14.68
N PRO A 123 22.09 -9.73 14.93
CA PRO A 123 23.30 -9.87 14.11
C PRO A 123 23.96 -11.23 14.36
N ALA A 124 24.55 -11.80 13.31
CA ALA A 124 25.43 -12.95 13.45
C ALA A 124 26.66 -12.56 14.29
N GLN A 125 27.06 -13.46 15.19
CA GLN A 125 28.26 -13.37 16.02
C GLN A 125 28.88 -14.78 16.08
N LEU A 126 29.60 -15.13 17.15
CA LEU A 126 30.32 -16.41 17.28
C LEU A 126 29.44 -17.68 17.19
N ALA A 127 28.13 -17.56 17.42
CA ALA A 127 27.20 -18.70 17.42
C ALA A 127 26.67 -19.07 16.03
N GLU A 128 26.80 -18.18 15.05
CA GLU A 128 26.34 -18.34 13.67
C GLU A 128 27.54 -18.20 12.71
N PRO A 129 27.40 -18.52 11.40
CA PRO A 129 28.41 -18.14 10.42
C PRO A 129 28.78 -16.66 10.51
N ALA A 130 30.05 -16.34 10.27
CA ALA A 130 30.53 -14.97 10.39
C ALA A 130 29.69 -14.00 9.53
N PRO A 131 29.40 -12.78 10.00
CA PRO A 131 28.71 -11.77 9.20
C PRO A 131 29.39 -11.58 7.85
N LEU A 132 28.58 -11.49 6.80
CA LEU A 132 29.11 -11.28 5.45
C LEU A 132 29.38 -9.79 5.21
N ASP A 133 30.46 -9.50 4.49
CA ASP A 133 30.85 -8.14 4.17
C ASP A 133 30.08 -7.63 2.96
N LYS A 134 29.05 -6.80 3.22
CA LYS A 134 28.24 -6.13 2.21
C LYS A 134 29.05 -5.45 1.09
N TYR A 135 30.25 -4.96 1.39
CA TYR A 135 31.08 -4.23 0.43
C TYR A 135 31.93 -5.15 -0.46
N ARG A 136 32.03 -6.44 -0.13
CA ARG A 136 32.92 -7.40 -0.80
C ARG A 136 32.23 -8.68 -1.26
N GLU A 137 31.07 -8.99 -0.71
CA GLU A 137 30.32 -10.20 -0.97
C GLU A 137 28.93 -9.90 -1.55
N GLU A 138 28.40 -10.84 -2.32
CA GLU A 138 27.09 -10.73 -2.95
C GLU A 138 25.98 -11.31 -2.06
N CYS A 139 24.76 -10.83 -2.25
CA CYS A 139 23.58 -11.37 -1.55
C CYS A 139 22.40 -11.53 -2.51
N ASP A 140 21.84 -12.74 -2.58
CA ASP A 140 20.64 -13.02 -3.37
C ASP A 140 19.39 -12.50 -2.64
N VAL A 141 18.83 -11.41 -3.17
CA VAL A 141 17.58 -10.78 -2.72
C VAL A 141 16.43 -11.00 -3.72
N GLY A 142 16.64 -11.82 -4.76
CA GLY A 142 15.66 -12.04 -5.81
C GLY A 142 14.52 -12.97 -5.39
N VAL A 143 13.34 -12.78 -5.99
CA VAL A 143 12.15 -13.62 -5.75
C VAL A 143 11.56 -14.08 -7.07
N VAL A 144 11.25 -15.38 -7.18
CA VAL A 144 10.65 -15.97 -8.38
C VAL A 144 9.22 -16.43 -8.10
N ILE A 145 8.22 -15.85 -8.77
CA ILE A 145 6.81 -16.22 -8.62
C ILE A 145 6.42 -17.19 -9.75
N GLY A 146 5.83 -18.34 -9.38
CA GLY A 146 5.36 -19.35 -10.32
C GLY A 146 6.43 -20.31 -10.85
N GLU A 147 7.59 -20.38 -10.20
CA GLU A 147 8.67 -21.31 -10.57
C GLU A 147 8.18 -22.77 -10.58
N GLY A 148 8.38 -23.47 -11.70
CA GLY A 148 7.91 -24.84 -11.89
C GLY A 148 6.39 -25.01 -11.99
N ARG A 149 5.61 -23.93 -11.90
CA ARG A 149 4.12 -23.95 -11.93
C ARG A 149 3.53 -23.35 -13.20
N VAL A 150 4.25 -22.43 -13.84
CA VAL A 150 3.86 -21.76 -15.09
C VAL A 150 5.03 -21.70 -16.06
N LYS A 151 4.74 -21.48 -17.36
CA LYS A 151 5.76 -21.46 -18.41
C LYS A 151 6.64 -20.21 -18.37
N LYS A 152 6.14 -19.07 -17.89
CA LYS A 152 6.87 -17.80 -17.80
C LYS A 152 6.80 -17.26 -16.36
N PRO A 153 7.63 -17.77 -15.44
CA PRO A 153 7.67 -17.27 -14.07
C PRO A 153 8.20 -15.83 -14.02
N ILE A 154 7.75 -15.07 -13.02
CA ILE A 154 8.16 -13.68 -12.79
C ILE A 154 9.40 -13.68 -11.90
N ARG A 155 10.46 -12.96 -12.30
CA ARG A 155 11.71 -12.85 -11.56
C ARG A 155 11.92 -11.42 -11.07
N MET A 156 11.63 -11.16 -9.81
CA MET A 156 11.81 -9.85 -9.20
C MET A 156 13.25 -9.69 -8.71
N GLU A 157 13.84 -8.51 -9.00
CA GLU A 157 15.21 -8.15 -8.60
C GLU A 157 15.37 -7.76 -7.13
N LEU A 158 14.24 -7.61 -6.42
CA LEU A 158 14.17 -7.31 -4.99
C LEU A 158 12.87 -7.90 -4.44
N PRO A 159 12.76 -8.18 -3.13
CA PRO A 159 11.60 -8.85 -2.55
C PRO A 159 10.44 -7.88 -2.28
N VAL A 160 10.29 -6.84 -3.11
CA VAL A 160 9.30 -5.77 -2.95
C VAL A 160 8.55 -5.55 -4.25
N MET A 161 7.25 -5.78 -4.25
CA MET A 161 6.34 -5.39 -5.35
C MET A 161 5.64 -4.06 -5.05
N ILE A 162 5.30 -3.32 -6.11
CA ILE A 162 4.41 -2.16 -5.99
C ILE A 162 2.97 -2.66 -5.93
N ALA A 163 2.35 -2.52 -4.77
CA ALA A 163 1.03 -3.09 -4.50
C ALA A 163 -0.10 -2.39 -5.30
N ALA A 164 -1.18 -3.13 -5.50
CA ALA A 164 -2.34 -2.73 -6.31
C ALA A 164 -2.92 -1.35 -5.96
N MET A 165 -2.88 -0.42 -6.92
CA MET A 165 -3.48 0.91 -6.81
C MET A 165 -4.15 1.30 -8.13
N SER A 166 -5.48 1.34 -8.15
CA SER A 166 -6.24 1.47 -9.40
C SER A 166 -6.02 2.79 -10.13
N TYR A 167 -5.96 2.75 -11.46
CA TYR A 167 -6.24 3.93 -12.29
C TYR A 167 -7.65 4.46 -11.99
N GLY A 168 -7.73 5.77 -11.73
CA GLY A 168 -8.91 6.43 -11.15
C GLY A 168 -8.69 6.80 -9.69
N ALA A 169 -8.21 5.88 -8.85
CA ALA A 169 -7.76 6.24 -7.50
C ALA A 169 -6.46 7.07 -7.58
N LEU A 170 -5.52 6.62 -8.41
CA LEU A 170 -4.37 7.38 -8.85
C LEU A 170 -4.67 8.13 -10.16
N SER A 171 -4.00 9.26 -10.33
CA SER A 171 -3.96 9.98 -11.61
C SER A 171 -3.16 9.21 -12.66
N LEU A 172 -3.32 9.57 -13.94
CA LEU A 172 -2.51 9.00 -15.01
C LEU A 172 -1.00 9.28 -14.81
N PRO A 173 -0.56 10.52 -14.49
CA PRO A 173 0.85 10.78 -14.15
C PRO A 173 1.40 9.90 -13.03
N ALA A 174 0.60 9.64 -11.98
CA ALA A 174 1.02 8.80 -10.87
C ALA A 174 1.16 7.32 -11.28
N LYS A 175 0.25 6.81 -12.12
CA LYS A 175 0.36 5.44 -12.67
C LYS A 175 1.60 5.29 -13.54
N ILE A 176 1.80 6.20 -14.50
CA ILE A 176 3.01 6.23 -15.32
C ILE A 176 4.26 6.25 -14.43
N ALA A 177 4.29 7.09 -13.39
CA ALA A 177 5.43 7.17 -12.48
C ALA A 177 5.71 5.84 -11.76
N THR A 178 4.68 5.13 -11.28
CA THR A 178 4.87 3.82 -10.63
C THR A 178 5.30 2.74 -11.63
N ASP A 179 4.78 2.77 -12.86
CA ASP A 179 5.07 1.78 -13.89
C ASP A 179 6.54 1.91 -14.36
N LEU A 180 7.00 3.15 -14.57
CA LEU A 180 8.39 3.46 -14.86
C LEU A 180 9.33 3.10 -13.69
N ALA A 181 8.90 3.31 -12.46
CA ALA A 181 9.68 2.91 -11.29
C ALA A 181 9.80 1.38 -11.17
N ALA A 182 8.73 0.63 -11.45
CA ALA A 182 8.76 -0.82 -11.51
C ALA A 182 9.74 -1.32 -12.60
N ALA A 183 9.74 -0.65 -13.76
CA ALA A 183 10.67 -0.94 -14.85
C ALA A 183 12.14 -0.76 -14.44
N LYS A 184 12.45 0.37 -13.80
CA LYS A 184 13.80 0.68 -13.29
C LYS A 184 14.24 -0.28 -12.16
N ALA A 185 13.29 -0.72 -11.34
CA ALA A 185 13.58 -1.60 -10.20
C ALA A 185 13.61 -3.09 -10.55
N GLY A 186 13.08 -3.49 -11.72
CA GLY A 186 12.99 -4.90 -12.09
C GLY A 186 11.98 -5.67 -11.25
N THR A 187 10.83 -5.08 -10.96
CA THR A 187 9.86 -5.66 -10.02
C THR A 187 8.44 -5.71 -10.56
N LEU A 188 7.61 -6.45 -9.85
CA LEU A 188 6.18 -6.58 -10.11
C LEU A 188 5.43 -5.33 -9.63
N ILE A 189 4.49 -4.86 -10.45
CA ILE A 189 3.48 -3.87 -10.09
C ILE A 189 2.09 -4.38 -10.43
N SER A 190 1.09 -4.05 -9.62
CA SER A 190 -0.30 -4.38 -9.88
C SER A 190 -1.11 -3.17 -10.35
N SER A 191 -1.87 -3.32 -11.45
CA SER A 191 -2.70 -2.24 -12.03
C SER A 191 -3.86 -1.79 -11.14
N GLY A 192 -4.29 -2.65 -10.21
CA GLY A 192 -5.41 -2.43 -9.32
C GLY A 192 -6.79 -2.53 -9.99
N GLU A 193 -7.85 -2.22 -9.24
CA GLU A 193 -9.24 -2.60 -9.59
C GLU A 193 -9.85 -1.82 -10.75
N GLY A 194 -9.13 -0.87 -11.34
CA GLY A 194 -9.70 0.18 -12.19
C GLY A 194 -9.62 -0.06 -13.69
N GLY A 195 -9.06 -1.19 -14.11
CA GLY A 195 -8.58 -1.40 -15.47
C GLY A 195 -7.22 -0.73 -15.72
N SER A 196 -6.72 -0.87 -16.94
CA SER A 196 -5.45 -0.29 -17.38
C SER A 196 -5.67 0.92 -18.27
N PHE A 197 -4.72 1.85 -18.24
CA PHE A 197 -4.63 2.87 -19.27
C PHE A 197 -3.88 2.32 -20.51
N PRO A 198 -4.02 2.93 -21.69
CA PRO A 198 -3.32 2.48 -22.89
C PRO A 198 -1.81 2.45 -22.68
N ASP A 199 -1.17 1.39 -23.18
CA ASP A 199 0.29 1.20 -23.18
C ASP A 199 0.93 1.03 -21.78
N GLU A 200 0.14 0.79 -20.74
CA GLU A 200 0.65 0.49 -19.38
C GLU A 200 1.66 -0.67 -19.40
N GLU A 201 1.39 -1.74 -20.17
CA GLU A 201 2.28 -2.89 -20.27
C GLU A 201 3.67 -2.52 -20.80
N LEU A 202 3.73 -1.58 -21.76
CA LEU A 202 4.97 -1.16 -22.38
C LEU A 202 5.86 -0.42 -21.39
N LEU A 203 5.26 0.49 -20.63
CA LEU A 203 5.99 1.30 -19.65
C LEU A 203 6.58 0.43 -18.55
N VAL A 204 5.82 -0.55 -18.05
CA VAL A 204 6.30 -1.50 -17.03
C VAL A 204 7.44 -2.36 -17.55
N HIS A 205 7.38 -2.80 -18.82
CA HIS A 205 8.46 -3.58 -19.45
C HIS A 205 9.71 -2.75 -19.78
N GLY A 206 9.65 -1.42 -19.62
CA GLY A 206 10.78 -0.51 -19.79
C GLY A 206 10.85 0.17 -21.16
N TYR A 207 9.76 0.19 -21.92
CA TYR A 207 9.69 0.85 -23.24
C TYR A 207 8.94 2.18 -23.13
N ARG A 208 9.53 3.27 -23.63
CA ARG A 208 8.86 4.59 -23.64
C ARG A 208 7.72 4.65 -24.66
N THR A 209 7.92 4.02 -25.82
CA THR A 209 6.98 4.08 -26.95
C THR A 209 6.74 2.70 -27.54
N ARG A 210 5.67 2.57 -28.34
CA ARG A 210 5.39 1.36 -29.13
C ARG A 210 6.49 1.07 -30.15
N GLU A 211 7.08 2.10 -30.73
CA GLU A 211 8.22 1.98 -31.66
C GLU A 211 9.46 1.38 -30.96
N ASP A 212 9.76 1.83 -29.74
CA ASP A 212 10.84 1.26 -28.92
C ASP A 212 10.61 -0.22 -28.62
N PHE A 213 9.36 -0.58 -28.32
CA PHE A 213 8.96 -1.97 -28.10
C PHE A 213 9.16 -2.83 -29.35
N GLU A 214 8.71 -2.37 -30.51
CA GLU A 214 8.86 -3.08 -31.79
C GLU A 214 10.33 -3.26 -32.20
N LYS A 215 11.19 -2.27 -31.88
CA LYS A 215 12.64 -2.35 -32.11
C LYS A 215 13.39 -3.12 -31.01
N GLY A 216 12.74 -3.47 -29.91
CA GLY A 216 13.38 -4.09 -28.75
C GLY A 216 14.32 -3.18 -27.97
N VAL A 217 14.19 -1.85 -28.11
CA VAL A 217 15.07 -0.86 -27.48
C VAL A 217 14.48 -0.45 -26.12
N LYS A 218 14.93 -1.07 -25.03
CA LYS A 218 14.50 -0.66 -23.68
C LYS A 218 15.08 0.70 -23.31
N THR A 219 14.20 1.59 -22.83
CA THR A 219 14.57 2.89 -22.25
C THR A 219 15.03 2.74 -20.80
N TRP A 220 14.42 1.82 -20.06
CA TRP A 220 14.75 1.56 -18.65
C TRP A 220 14.99 0.07 -18.41
N GLY A 221 16.17 -0.23 -17.86
CA GLY A 221 16.54 -1.58 -17.43
C GLY A 221 16.32 -1.77 -15.93
N PRO A 222 16.07 -3.02 -15.49
CA PRO A 222 16.01 -4.24 -16.31
C PRO A 222 14.64 -4.47 -17.01
N GLY A 223 13.62 -3.70 -16.64
CA GLY A 223 12.22 -3.93 -17.02
C GLY A 223 11.49 -4.72 -15.92
N GLY A 224 10.26 -4.33 -15.63
CA GLY A 224 9.43 -4.90 -14.57
C GLY A 224 8.36 -5.83 -15.12
N TYR A 225 7.37 -6.14 -14.29
CA TYR A 225 6.27 -7.05 -14.60
C TYR A 225 4.93 -6.44 -14.20
N LEU A 226 3.89 -6.65 -15.01
CA LEU A 226 2.56 -6.13 -14.76
C LEU A 226 1.61 -7.26 -14.30
N ALA A 227 1.15 -7.20 -13.05
CA ALA A 227 -0.02 -7.94 -12.60
C ALA A 227 -1.29 -7.14 -12.93
N VAL A 228 -2.26 -7.81 -13.56
CA VAL A 228 -3.58 -7.22 -13.78
C VAL A 228 -4.59 -7.76 -12.80
N GLN A 229 -5.45 -6.89 -12.27
CA GLN A 229 -6.33 -7.27 -11.17
C GLN A 229 -7.71 -7.72 -11.64
N TRP A 230 -8.07 -8.95 -11.29
CA TRP A 230 -9.39 -9.55 -11.48
C TRP A 230 -10.25 -9.30 -10.25
N SER A 231 -10.86 -8.11 -10.15
CA SER A 231 -11.64 -7.65 -8.98
C SER A 231 -13.15 -7.81 -9.13
N THR A 232 -13.90 -7.73 -8.03
CA THR A 232 -15.36 -7.98 -7.98
C THR A 232 -16.19 -7.11 -8.92
N GLY A 233 -15.70 -5.90 -9.28
CA GLY A 233 -16.39 -4.99 -10.20
C GLY A 233 -16.12 -5.26 -11.68
N ARG A 234 -15.09 -6.04 -12.03
CA ARG A 234 -14.65 -6.31 -13.43
C ARG A 234 -14.45 -5.04 -14.28
N TRP A 235 -14.08 -3.93 -13.65
CA TRP A 235 -13.90 -2.66 -14.35
C TRP A 235 -12.74 -2.74 -15.34
N GLY A 236 -13.01 -2.45 -16.61
CA GLY A 236 -11.99 -2.48 -17.67
C GLY A 236 -11.34 -3.86 -17.90
N VAL A 237 -12.01 -4.94 -17.48
CA VAL A 237 -11.52 -6.31 -17.66
C VAL A 237 -12.07 -6.87 -18.97
N ASP A 238 -11.20 -7.07 -19.94
CA ASP A 238 -11.46 -7.81 -21.17
C ASP A 238 -10.35 -8.85 -21.44
N LEU A 239 -10.47 -9.60 -22.54
CA LEU A 239 -9.47 -10.60 -22.91
C LEU A 239 -8.10 -9.98 -23.17
N ASN A 240 -8.02 -8.82 -23.82
CA ASN A 240 -6.76 -8.15 -24.13
C ASN A 240 -6.05 -7.69 -22.85
N TYR A 241 -6.80 -7.19 -21.87
CA TYR A 241 -6.30 -6.82 -20.55
C TYR A 241 -5.59 -8.00 -19.87
N ILE A 242 -6.21 -9.19 -19.91
CA ILE A 242 -5.62 -10.41 -19.34
C ILE A 242 -4.41 -10.90 -20.15
N LEU A 243 -4.48 -10.83 -21.49
CA LEU A 243 -3.41 -11.29 -22.36
C LEU A 243 -2.17 -10.38 -22.37
N LYS A 244 -2.29 -9.11 -22.00
CA LYS A 244 -1.16 -8.17 -21.88
C LYS A 244 -0.37 -8.26 -20.57
N ALA A 245 -0.94 -8.87 -19.54
CA ALA A 245 -0.31 -8.96 -18.23
C ALA A 245 0.84 -9.99 -18.18
N ASP A 246 1.69 -9.91 -17.15
CA ASP A 246 2.63 -10.97 -16.80
C ASP A 246 2.08 -11.89 -15.70
N ALA A 247 1.18 -11.37 -14.84
CA ALA A 247 0.45 -12.12 -13.81
C ALA A 247 -1.01 -11.68 -13.73
N ILE A 248 -1.85 -12.52 -13.12
CA ILE A 248 -3.24 -12.18 -12.84
C ILE A 248 -3.47 -12.20 -11.32
N GLU A 249 -3.90 -11.07 -10.76
CA GLU A 249 -4.18 -10.91 -9.33
C GLU A 249 -5.69 -10.98 -9.07
N ILE A 250 -6.20 -12.11 -8.58
CA ILE A 250 -7.60 -12.26 -8.15
C ILE A 250 -7.75 -11.62 -6.78
N LYS A 251 -8.46 -10.48 -6.73
CA LYS A 251 -8.66 -9.72 -5.49
C LYS A 251 -9.93 -10.16 -4.76
N ILE A 252 -9.75 -10.96 -3.72
CA ILE A 252 -10.84 -11.32 -2.78
C ILE A 252 -11.04 -10.21 -1.74
N GLY A 253 -9.97 -9.62 -1.22
CA GLY A 253 -10.05 -8.59 -0.18
C GLY A 253 -8.83 -7.66 -0.16
N GLN A 254 -8.89 -6.65 0.71
CA GLN A 254 -7.78 -5.72 0.98
C GLN A 254 -7.77 -5.30 2.46
N GLY A 255 -6.66 -4.78 2.94
CA GLY A 255 -6.41 -4.40 4.33
C GLY A 255 -7.39 -3.36 4.88
N ALA A 256 -7.63 -2.30 4.11
CA ALA A 256 -8.49 -1.19 4.53
C ALA A 256 -9.98 -1.55 4.64
N LYS A 257 -10.43 -2.62 3.98
CA LYS A 257 -11.86 -3.00 3.89
C LYS A 257 -12.06 -4.44 3.40
N PRO A 258 -11.65 -5.45 4.17
CA PRO A 258 -11.57 -6.84 3.71
C PRO A 258 -12.92 -7.47 3.34
N GLY A 259 -14.04 -6.94 3.82
CA GLY A 259 -15.39 -7.43 3.52
C GLY A 259 -16.17 -6.56 2.53
N MET A 260 -15.50 -5.68 1.77
CA MET A 260 -16.15 -4.76 0.83
C MET A 260 -15.40 -4.68 -0.50
N GLY A 261 -16.09 -4.28 -1.56
CA GLY A 261 -15.49 -4.01 -2.86
C GLY A 261 -14.77 -2.66 -2.93
N GLY A 262 -14.06 -2.41 -4.03
CA GLY A 262 -13.48 -1.11 -4.39
C GLY A 262 -14.49 0.04 -4.32
N HIS A 263 -14.00 1.23 -4.01
CA HIS A 263 -14.80 2.47 -3.99
C HIS A 263 -14.01 3.52 -4.74
N LEU A 264 -14.60 4.08 -5.78
CA LEU A 264 -14.12 5.29 -6.41
C LEU A 264 -15.30 6.26 -6.49
N LEU A 265 -15.19 7.39 -5.79
CA LEU A 265 -16.26 8.38 -5.74
C LEU A 265 -16.37 9.12 -7.08
N GLY A 266 -17.58 9.52 -7.44
CA GLY A 266 -17.95 10.12 -8.72
C GLY A 266 -17.19 11.41 -9.03
N ALA A 267 -16.74 12.14 -8.01
CA ALA A 267 -15.84 13.29 -8.16
C ALA A 267 -14.52 12.95 -8.88
N LYS A 268 -14.15 11.66 -8.96
CA LYS A 268 -12.97 11.14 -9.65
C LYS A 268 -13.32 10.31 -10.89
N VAL A 269 -14.60 10.23 -11.26
CA VAL A 269 -15.05 9.52 -12.47
C VAL A 269 -15.27 10.56 -13.56
N LEU A 270 -14.17 11.07 -14.10
CA LEU A 270 -14.17 11.94 -15.30
C LEU A 270 -14.14 11.09 -16.58
N GLU A 271 -14.21 11.73 -17.74
CA GLU A 271 -14.39 11.06 -19.05
C GLU A 271 -13.41 9.91 -19.31
N ASN A 272 -12.12 10.10 -19.01
CA ASN A 272 -11.09 9.07 -19.16
C ASN A 272 -11.37 7.84 -18.29
N ILE A 273 -11.74 8.05 -17.02
CA ILE A 273 -12.04 6.96 -16.08
C ILE A 273 -13.36 6.28 -16.43
N ALA A 274 -14.38 7.07 -16.76
CA ALA A 274 -15.69 6.61 -17.22
C ALA A 274 -15.55 5.68 -18.44
N LYS A 275 -14.71 6.06 -19.41
CA LYS A 275 -14.42 5.26 -20.61
C LYS A 275 -13.76 3.92 -20.28
N VAL A 276 -12.74 3.90 -19.43
CA VAL A 276 -12.06 2.65 -19.04
C VAL A 276 -13.00 1.71 -18.29
N ARG A 277 -13.87 2.27 -17.42
CA ARG A 277 -14.75 1.47 -16.57
C ARG A 277 -16.11 1.14 -17.18
N GLY A 278 -16.48 1.76 -18.31
CA GLY A 278 -17.78 1.58 -18.96
C GLY A 278 -18.96 2.10 -18.14
N ILE A 279 -18.79 3.23 -17.44
CA ILE A 279 -19.82 3.84 -16.58
C ILE A 279 -20.03 5.32 -16.90
N PRO A 280 -21.17 5.94 -16.55
CA PRO A 280 -21.38 7.37 -16.77
C PRO A 280 -20.46 8.26 -15.91
N VAL A 281 -20.05 9.40 -16.45
CA VAL A 281 -19.27 10.44 -15.75
C VAL A 281 -19.99 10.89 -14.49
N GLY A 282 -19.23 11.12 -13.41
CA GLY A 282 -19.76 11.58 -12.13
C GLY A 282 -20.44 10.51 -11.27
N THR A 283 -20.54 9.26 -11.75
CA THR A 283 -21.18 8.17 -11.00
C THR A 283 -20.21 7.52 -10.02
N ASP A 284 -20.64 7.29 -8.78
CA ASP A 284 -19.87 6.50 -7.82
C ASP A 284 -19.67 5.07 -8.34
N CYS A 285 -18.42 4.65 -8.41
CA CYS A 285 -18.03 3.30 -8.82
C CYS A 285 -17.80 2.46 -7.56
N LEU A 286 -18.88 1.83 -7.10
CA LEU A 286 -18.90 0.94 -5.94
C LEU A 286 -18.93 -0.52 -6.40
N SER A 287 -17.82 -1.23 -6.22
CA SER A 287 -17.77 -2.65 -6.59
C SER A 287 -18.55 -3.51 -5.58
N PRO A 288 -19.15 -4.63 -6.01
CA PRO A 288 -19.77 -5.60 -5.10
C PRO A 288 -18.80 -6.09 -4.03
N ALA A 289 -19.32 -6.45 -2.85
CA ALA A 289 -18.51 -6.98 -1.75
C ALA A 289 -17.95 -8.39 -2.01
N ARG A 290 -18.49 -9.10 -3.01
CA ARG A 290 -18.07 -10.45 -3.40
C ARG A 290 -18.05 -10.57 -4.92
N HIS A 291 -17.27 -11.51 -5.42
CA HIS A 291 -17.34 -11.96 -6.80
C HIS A 291 -18.67 -12.66 -7.05
N MET A 292 -19.44 -12.19 -8.03
CA MET A 292 -20.74 -12.79 -8.37
C MET A 292 -20.59 -14.18 -9.00
N ASP A 293 -19.41 -14.47 -9.54
CA ASP A 293 -19.00 -15.74 -10.15
C ASP A 293 -18.15 -16.62 -9.20
N ILE A 294 -17.92 -16.19 -7.95
CA ILE A 294 -17.22 -16.98 -6.91
C ILE A 294 -18.04 -16.99 -5.61
N LEU A 295 -19.18 -17.68 -5.67
CA LEU A 295 -20.08 -17.86 -4.52
C LEU A 295 -19.67 -19.02 -3.59
N ASP A 296 -19.20 -20.13 -4.15
CA ASP A 296 -18.54 -21.21 -3.42
C ASP A 296 -17.05 -21.13 -3.69
N VAL A 297 -16.28 -20.67 -2.70
CA VAL A 297 -14.83 -20.48 -2.87
C VAL A 297 -14.14 -21.79 -3.26
N ARG A 298 -14.53 -22.95 -2.74
CA ARG A 298 -13.84 -24.22 -3.05
C ARG A 298 -13.99 -24.62 -4.52
N LYS A 299 -15.20 -24.47 -5.06
CA LYS A 299 -15.51 -24.91 -6.43
C LYS A 299 -15.29 -23.81 -7.45
N HIS A 300 -15.79 -22.62 -7.17
CA HIS A 300 -15.85 -21.55 -8.15
C HIS A 300 -14.51 -20.82 -8.27
N LEU A 301 -13.76 -20.62 -7.17
CA LEU A 301 -12.44 -19.99 -7.27
C LEU A 301 -11.51 -20.86 -8.11
N LYS A 302 -11.50 -22.17 -7.85
CA LYS A 302 -10.74 -23.13 -8.64
C LYS A 302 -11.10 -23.05 -10.12
N LYS A 303 -12.39 -23.08 -10.44
CA LYS A 303 -12.87 -22.95 -11.83
C LYS A 303 -12.38 -21.66 -12.48
N GLN A 304 -12.41 -20.52 -11.77
CA GLN A 304 -11.94 -19.26 -12.31
C GLN A 304 -10.41 -19.27 -12.54
N ILE A 305 -9.64 -19.82 -11.59
CA ILE A 305 -8.18 -19.97 -11.73
C ILE A 305 -7.86 -20.87 -12.94
N ASP A 306 -8.53 -22.01 -13.06
CA ASP A 306 -8.33 -22.95 -14.17
C ASP A 306 -8.63 -22.26 -15.53
N VAL A 307 -9.73 -21.51 -15.64
CA VAL A 307 -10.07 -20.73 -16.85
C VAL A 307 -9.01 -19.67 -17.17
N LEU A 308 -8.52 -18.93 -16.18
CA LEU A 308 -7.49 -17.91 -16.38
C LEU A 308 -6.16 -18.54 -16.83
N LYS A 309 -5.81 -19.70 -16.27
CA LYS A 309 -4.63 -20.48 -16.69
C LYS A 309 -4.79 -21.01 -18.11
N ASP A 310 -5.95 -21.53 -18.48
CA ASP A 310 -6.22 -22.00 -19.84
C ASP A 310 -6.13 -20.87 -20.88
N ILE A 311 -6.77 -19.73 -20.63
CA ILE A 311 -6.75 -18.56 -21.53
C ILE A 311 -5.33 -18.02 -21.73
N THR A 312 -4.50 -18.10 -20.68
CA THR A 312 -3.09 -17.66 -20.74
C THR A 312 -2.14 -18.77 -21.17
N ASN A 313 -2.64 -19.93 -21.60
CA ASN A 313 -1.85 -21.09 -21.99
C ASN A 313 -0.83 -21.50 -20.90
N TYR A 314 -1.20 -21.37 -19.63
CA TYR A 314 -0.37 -21.65 -18.46
C TYR A 314 0.94 -20.85 -18.43
N GLU A 315 1.01 -19.70 -19.11
CA GLU A 315 2.20 -18.87 -19.14
C GLU A 315 2.35 -18.03 -17.87
N LYS A 316 1.23 -17.61 -17.26
CA LYS A 316 1.21 -16.53 -16.26
C LYS A 316 0.81 -17.06 -14.89
N PRO A 317 1.49 -16.67 -13.80
CA PRO A 317 1.07 -17.04 -12.46
C PRO A 317 -0.23 -16.34 -12.08
N VAL A 318 -1.06 -17.06 -11.32
CA VAL A 318 -2.28 -16.51 -10.71
C VAL A 318 -2.04 -16.25 -9.22
N ILE A 319 -2.16 -14.99 -8.83
CA ILE A 319 -1.97 -14.49 -7.48
C ILE A 319 -3.35 -14.28 -6.84
N VAL A 320 -3.57 -14.80 -5.63
CA VAL A 320 -4.83 -14.56 -4.89
C VAL A 320 -4.57 -13.58 -3.76
N LYS A 321 -5.19 -12.40 -3.84
CA LYS A 321 -5.08 -11.35 -2.81
C LYS A 321 -6.22 -11.43 -1.80
N LEU A 322 -5.83 -11.62 -0.54
CA LEU A 322 -6.69 -11.76 0.62
C LEU A 322 -6.60 -10.52 1.52
N GLY A 323 -7.72 -10.16 2.13
CA GLY A 323 -7.72 -9.23 3.25
C GLY A 323 -7.38 -9.95 4.57
N PRO A 324 -7.16 -9.22 5.68
CA PRO A 324 -6.67 -9.81 6.91
C PRO A 324 -7.85 -10.37 7.72
N GLY A 325 -8.28 -11.58 7.37
CA GLY A 325 -9.46 -12.26 7.89
C GLY A 325 -9.14 -13.58 8.60
N ARG A 326 -9.67 -14.70 8.09
CA ARG A 326 -9.44 -16.05 8.64
C ARG A 326 -8.23 -16.67 7.95
N VAL A 327 -7.09 -15.99 8.07
CA VAL A 327 -5.89 -16.19 7.24
C VAL A 327 -5.54 -17.65 6.99
N TYR A 328 -5.40 -18.48 8.03
CA TYR A 328 -5.07 -19.90 7.87
C TYR A 328 -6.04 -20.64 6.93
N LYS A 329 -7.36 -20.43 7.09
CA LYS A 329 -8.37 -21.07 6.25
C LYS A 329 -8.38 -20.48 4.84
N ASP A 330 -8.27 -19.16 4.75
CA ASP A 330 -8.35 -18.43 3.48
C ASP A 330 -7.15 -18.78 2.58
N VAL A 331 -5.94 -18.89 3.16
CA VAL A 331 -4.72 -19.33 2.46
C VAL A 331 -4.87 -20.76 1.96
N LYS A 332 -5.35 -21.70 2.80
CA LYS A 332 -5.57 -23.08 2.36
C LYS A 332 -6.50 -23.15 1.15
N LEU A 333 -7.62 -22.43 1.20
CA LEU A 333 -8.58 -22.40 0.10
C LEU A 333 -7.99 -21.80 -1.19
N ALA A 334 -7.19 -20.74 -1.08
CA ALA A 334 -6.53 -20.14 -2.24
C ALA A 334 -5.53 -21.10 -2.90
N VAL A 335 -4.72 -21.80 -2.09
CA VAL A 335 -3.75 -22.79 -2.57
C VAL A 335 -4.43 -23.99 -3.19
N GLU A 336 -5.43 -24.57 -2.52
CA GLU A 336 -6.23 -25.70 -3.03
C GLU A 336 -6.95 -25.35 -4.34
N ALA A 337 -7.31 -24.07 -4.52
CA ALA A 337 -7.90 -23.59 -5.77
C ALA A 337 -6.89 -23.44 -6.92
N GLY A 338 -5.58 -23.52 -6.65
CA GLY A 338 -4.53 -23.52 -7.66
C GLY A 338 -3.74 -22.21 -7.77
N ALA A 339 -3.76 -21.36 -6.75
CA ALA A 339 -2.94 -20.15 -6.70
C ALA A 339 -1.43 -20.48 -6.81
N ASP A 340 -0.68 -19.61 -7.47
CA ASP A 340 0.78 -19.69 -7.59
C ASP A 340 1.49 -18.76 -6.60
N ALA A 341 0.77 -17.74 -6.11
CA ALA A 341 1.14 -16.95 -4.95
C ALA A 341 -0.11 -16.50 -4.19
N VAL A 342 0.06 -16.20 -2.89
CA VAL A 342 -0.99 -15.64 -2.05
C VAL A 342 -0.50 -14.34 -1.44
N GLU A 343 -1.26 -13.27 -1.66
CA GLU A 343 -1.05 -11.97 -1.05
C GLU A 343 -1.94 -11.80 0.18
N ILE A 344 -1.40 -11.30 1.28
CA ILE A 344 -2.19 -10.92 2.46
C ILE A 344 -1.95 -9.45 2.78
N ASP A 345 -3.00 -8.66 2.62
CA ASP A 345 -2.98 -7.23 2.91
C ASP A 345 -3.49 -6.99 4.33
N GLY A 346 -2.56 -6.72 5.25
CA GLY A 346 -2.80 -6.44 6.66
C GLY A 346 -3.53 -5.12 6.92
N LYS A 347 -3.97 -4.89 8.15
CA LYS A 347 -4.85 -3.75 8.51
C LYS A 347 -4.26 -2.36 8.27
N TYR A 348 -2.93 -2.23 8.20
CA TYR A 348 -2.29 -0.99 7.79
C TYR A 348 -2.36 -0.73 6.27
N GLY A 349 -2.92 -1.66 5.49
CA GLY A 349 -3.18 -1.53 4.07
C GLY A 349 -3.97 -0.27 3.72
N GLY A 350 -3.52 0.43 2.69
CA GLY A 350 -4.09 1.71 2.26
C GLY A 350 -5.37 1.59 1.44
N THR A 351 -6.01 2.73 1.19
CA THR A 351 -7.13 2.85 0.25
C THR A 351 -7.26 4.26 -0.30
N GLY A 352 -7.82 4.41 -1.50
CA GLY A 352 -8.23 5.72 -2.01
C GLY A 352 -9.52 6.21 -1.37
N ALA A 353 -10.42 5.30 -1.00
CA ALA A 353 -11.70 5.59 -0.36
C ALA A 353 -12.27 4.35 0.34
N SER A 354 -12.59 4.49 1.62
CA SER A 354 -13.29 3.49 2.41
C SER A 354 -14.08 4.14 3.54
N PRO A 355 -15.21 3.56 3.97
CA PRO A 355 -15.81 3.93 5.25
C PRO A 355 -14.78 3.84 6.37
N GLU A 356 -14.63 4.94 7.11
CA GLU A 356 -13.60 5.07 8.14
C GLU A 356 -13.74 4.00 9.22
N GLN A 357 -14.99 3.69 9.62
CA GLN A 357 -15.27 2.67 10.63
C GLN A 357 -14.79 1.28 10.18
N THR A 358 -14.96 0.93 8.91
CA THR A 358 -14.43 -0.32 8.36
C THR A 358 -12.90 -0.34 8.44
N THR A 359 -12.24 0.72 7.99
CA THR A 359 -10.78 0.80 7.97
C THR A 359 -10.15 0.78 9.37
N GLN A 360 -10.81 1.39 10.36
CA GLN A 360 -10.31 1.35 11.74
C GLN A 360 -10.64 0.01 12.41
N HIS A 361 -11.78 -0.62 12.15
CA HIS A 361 -12.26 -1.72 13.00
C HIS A 361 -12.17 -3.11 12.37
N ALA A 362 -12.27 -3.25 11.06
CA ALA A 362 -12.21 -4.57 10.40
C ALA A 362 -10.77 -5.05 10.18
N GLY A 363 -10.55 -6.36 10.35
CA GLY A 363 -9.30 -7.03 9.99
C GLY A 363 -8.20 -7.09 11.07
N LEU A 364 -7.14 -7.86 10.77
CA LEU A 364 -6.02 -8.19 11.67
C LEU A 364 -4.74 -7.37 11.38
N PRO A 365 -3.89 -7.11 12.40
CA PRO A 365 -2.56 -6.53 12.20
C PRO A 365 -1.72 -7.35 11.22
N THR A 366 -0.88 -6.68 10.42
CA THR A 366 -0.09 -7.31 9.35
C THR A 366 0.79 -8.45 9.86
N VAL A 367 1.53 -8.22 10.94
CA VAL A 367 2.41 -9.23 11.57
C VAL A 367 1.63 -10.47 12.01
N ALA A 368 0.41 -10.29 12.51
CA ALA A 368 -0.44 -11.40 12.98
C ALA A 368 -0.96 -12.29 11.86
N CYS A 369 -0.89 -11.84 10.60
CA CYS A 369 -1.29 -12.64 9.45
C CYS A 369 -0.21 -13.65 9.01
N ILE A 370 1.07 -13.39 9.31
CA ILE A 370 2.17 -14.19 8.74
C ILE A 370 2.20 -15.62 9.30
N PRO A 371 2.22 -15.84 10.64
CA PRO A 371 2.31 -17.20 11.19
C PRO A 371 1.18 -18.16 10.76
N PRO A 372 -0.13 -17.77 10.77
CA PRO A 372 -1.18 -18.66 10.30
C PRO A 372 -1.09 -18.96 8.79
N ALA A 373 -0.58 -18.04 7.97
CA ALA A 373 -0.35 -18.28 6.54
C ALA A 373 0.80 -19.27 6.31
N VAL A 374 1.92 -19.07 6.99
CA VAL A 374 3.07 -19.98 6.96
C VAL A 374 2.67 -21.39 7.42
N LYS A 375 1.89 -21.49 8.50
CA LYS A 375 1.35 -22.78 8.98
C LYS A 375 0.50 -23.47 7.91
N ALA A 376 -0.39 -22.73 7.25
CA ALA A 376 -1.22 -23.28 6.18
C ALA A 376 -0.40 -23.82 5.00
N LEU A 377 0.62 -23.07 4.56
CA LEU A 377 1.49 -23.46 3.44
C LEU A 377 2.36 -24.69 3.79
N LYS A 378 2.90 -24.75 5.01
CA LYS A 378 3.68 -25.90 5.49
C LYS A 378 2.83 -27.18 5.57
N GLU A 379 1.62 -27.10 6.11
CA GLU A 379 0.72 -28.25 6.20
C GLU A 379 0.25 -28.76 4.83
N LEU A 380 0.20 -27.89 3.83
CA LEU A 380 -0.10 -28.27 2.45
C LEU A 380 1.14 -28.76 1.68
N GLY A 381 2.33 -28.72 2.27
CA GLY A 381 3.58 -29.14 1.63
C GLY A 381 4.03 -28.24 0.48
N VAL A 382 3.61 -26.97 0.46
CA VAL A 382 3.93 -26.01 -0.61
C VAL A 382 4.61 -24.73 -0.09
N TYR A 383 5.16 -24.79 1.12
CA TYR A 383 5.90 -23.67 1.71
C TYR A 383 7.10 -23.30 0.84
N HIS A 384 7.23 -22.02 0.48
CA HIS A 384 8.13 -21.48 -0.55
C HIS A 384 7.84 -21.92 -2.01
N ASP A 385 7.03 -22.95 -2.28
CA ASP A 385 6.61 -23.26 -3.67
C ASP A 385 5.49 -22.32 -4.14
N VAL A 386 4.50 -22.08 -3.26
CA VAL A 386 3.50 -21.02 -3.44
C VAL A 386 3.96 -19.82 -2.62
N LYS A 387 4.28 -18.72 -3.32
CA LYS A 387 4.89 -17.56 -2.66
C LYS A 387 3.89 -16.84 -1.75
N LEU A 388 4.33 -16.53 -0.53
CA LEU A 388 3.59 -15.71 0.43
C LEU A 388 4.06 -14.25 0.33
N ILE A 389 3.15 -13.37 -0.05
CA ILE A 389 3.44 -11.94 -0.17
C ILE A 389 2.66 -11.18 0.90
N ILE A 390 3.35 -10.42 1.75
CA ILE A 390 2.72 -9.67 2.85
C ILE A 390 2.72 -8.18 2.53
N MET A 391 1.60 -7.51 2.78
CA MET A 391 1.53 -6.06 2.62
C MET A 391 0.69 -5.40 3.71
N GLY A 392 0.75 -4.08 3.75
CA GLY A 392 0.07 -3.26 4.74
C GLY A 392 1.03 -2.78 5.83
N GLY A 393 1.44 -1.51 5.75
CA GLY A 393 2.28 -0.87 6.76
C GLY A 393 3.79 -1.08 6.59
N VAL A 394 4.25 -1.75 5.54
CA VAL A 394 5.70 -1.90 5.26
C VAL A 394 6.27 -0.56 4.75
N THR A 395 7.31 -0.05 5.39
CA THR A 395 7.88 1.29 5.13
C THR A 395 9.39 1.33 4.93
N SER A 396 10.12 0.32 5.40
CA SER A 396 11.59 0.27 5.38
C SER A 396 12.12 -1.10 4.95
N GLY A 397 13.41 -1.19 4.59
CA GLY A 397 14.09 -2.46 4.34
C GLY A 397 14.15 -3.36 5.58
N ALA A 398 14.16 -2.77 6.78
CA ALA A 398 14.04 -3.52 8.03
C ALA A 398 12.68 -4.22 8.16
N ASP A 399 11.58 -3.56 7.78
CA ASP A 399 10.25 -4.19 7.75
C ASP A 399 10.22 -5.37 6.77
N VAL A 400 10.88 -5.22 5.62
CA VAL A 400 10.99 -6.27 4.60
C VAL A 400 11.72 -7.49 5.15
N VAL A 401 12.91 -7.30 5.73
CA VAL A 401 13.70 -8.41 6.32
C VAL A 401 12.94 -9.09 7.45
N LYS A 402 12.29 -8.33 8.32
CA LYS A 402 11.46 -8.88 9.40
C LYS A 402 10.27 -9.68 8.86
N ALA A 403 9.60 -9.20 7.80
CA ALA A 403 8.51 -9.95 7.16
C ALA A 403 9.00 -11.28 6.57
N ILE A 404 10.16 -11.27 5.90
CA ILE A 404 10.76 -12.46 5.30
C ILE A 404 11.19 -13.46 6.39
N ALA A 405 11.88 -13.00 7.43
CA ALA A 405 12.27 -13.81 8.58
C ALA A 405 11.07 -14.45 9.31
N LEU A 406 9.90 -13.78 9.31
CA LEU A 406 8.64 -14.35 9.82
C LEU A 406 8.02 -15.43 8.90
N GLY A 407 8.50 -15.55 7.66
CA GLY A 407 8.16 -16.59 6.69
C GLY A 407 7.46 -16.09 5.42
N ALA A 408 7.48 -14.78 5.13
CA ALA A 408 7.06 -14.27 3.82
C ALA A 408 8.16 -14.48 2.77
N ASP A 409 7.80 -14.57 1.49
CA ASP A 409 8.75 -14.61 0.38
C ASP A 409 9.03 -13.22 -0.19
N ALA A 410 8.03 -12.33 -0.14
CA ALA A 410 8.13 -10.95 -0.60
C ALA A 410 7.13 -10.05 0.15
N VAL A 411 7.22 -8.75 -0.10
CA VAL A 411 6.28 -7.76 0.44
C VAL A 411 5.70 -6.84 -0.62
N GLY A 412 4.51 -6.31 -0.37
CA GLY A 412 3.90 -5.26 -1.18
C GLY A 412 3.97 -3.89 -0.50
N MET A 413 4.41 -2.87 -1.24
CA MET A 413 4.41 -1.48 -0.77
C MET A 413 3.50 -0.61 -1.65
N ALA A 414 2.65 0.21 -1.01
CA ALA A 414 1.80 1.19 -1.69
C ALA A 414 1.94 2.58 -1.07
N SER A 415 1.53 2.74 0.19
CA SER A 415 1.59 4.03 0.88
C SER A 415 3.01 4.63 0.92
N ALA A 416 4.03 3.83 1.21
CA ALA A 416 5.43 4.27 1.20
C ALA A 416 5.88 4.72 -0.21
N ILE A 417 5.45 4.00 -1.26
CA ILE A 417 5.70 4.37 -2.66
C ILE A 417 5.06 5.72 -3.00
N LEU A 418 3.81 5.94 -2.58
CA LEU A 418 3.14 7.23 -2.78
C LEU A 418 3.84 8.36 -2.00
N ILE A 419 4.36 8.09 -0.80
CA ILE A 419 5.11 9.07 -0.02
C ILE A 419 6.43 9.42 -0.74
N ALA A 420 7.19 8.42 -1.19
CA ALA A 420 8.40 8.64 -2.00
C ALA A 420 8.11 9.43 -3.29
N MET A 421 6.93 9.24 -3.88
CA MET A 421 6.45 10.01 -5.03
C MET A 421 6.20 11.50 -4.69
N GLY A 422 5.79 11.80 -3.46
CA GLY A 422 5.47 13.15 -2.98
C GLY A 422 4.18 13.27 -2.17
N CYS A 423 3.58 12.16 -1.70
CA CYS A 423 2.36 12.20 -0.89
C CYS A 423 2.62 12.73 0.52
N HIS A 424 1.82 13.71 0.95
CA HIS A 424 1.88 14.29 2.30
C HIS A 424 0.90 13.67 3.30
N THR A 425 0.34 12.50 3.02
CA THR A 425 -0.55 11.77 3.94
C THR A 425 -1.74 12.60 4.46
N CYS A 426 -2.37 13.43 3.60
CA CYS A 426 -3.52 14.24 3.99
C CYS A 426 -4.83 13.45 4.19
N PHE A 427 -4.87 12.15 3.88
CA PHE A 427 -6.04 11.28 4.07
C PHE A 427 -7.34 11.69 3.32
N SER A 428 -7.29 12.72 2.47
CA SER A 428 -8.40 13.24 1.65
C SER A 428 -8.44 12.66 0.23
N CYS A 429 -7.83 11.50 0.00
CA CYS A 429 -7.68 10.90 -1.33
C CYS A 429 -9.02 10.70 -2.07
N GLN A 430 -10.09 10.46 -1.31
CA GLN A 430 -11.47 10.25 -1.78
C GLN A 430 -12.09 11.50 -2.40
N THR A 431 -11.61 12.69 -2.02
CA THR A 431 -12.20 13.97 -2.47
C THR A 431 -11.89 14.28 -3.93
N GLY A 432 -10.86 13.63 -4.52
CA GLY A 432 -10.36 13.97 -5.84
C GLY A 432 -9.58 15.29 -5.91
N LYS A 433 -9.20 15.88 -4.77
CA LYS A 433 -8.53 17.19 -4.71
C LYS A 433 -7.10 17.09 -4.17
N CYS A 434 -6.37 16.05 -4.58
CA CYS A 434 -4.98 15.87 -4.15
C CYS A 434 -4.13 17.03 -4.67
N PRO A 435 -3.53 17.86 -3.78
CA PRO A 435 -2.76 19.03 -4.22
C PRO A 435 -1.44 18.65 -4.91
N MET A 436 -1.00 17.40 -4.74
CA MET A 436 0.24 16.85 -5.32
C MET A 436 0.02 16.16 -6.67
N GLY A 437 -1.19 16.19 -7.22
CA GLY A 437 -1.48 15.52 -8.50
C GLY A 437 -1.52 13.98 -8.44
N ILE A 438 -1.40 13.37 -7.25
CA ILE A 438 -1.31 11.90 -7.10
C ILE A 438 -2.69 11.24 -7.14
N THR A 439 -3.60 11.62 -6.24
CA THR A 439 -4.92 10.96 -6.09
C THR A 439 -6.07 11.84 -6.57
N THR A 440 -5.95 12.40 -7.77
CA THR A 440 -6.90 13.34 -8.40
C THR A 440 -7.07 13.01 -9.88
N GLN A 441 -8.20 13.41 -10.46
CA GLN A 441 -8.40 13.41 -11.92
C GLN A 441 -8.53 14.82 -12.49
N ASP A 442 -8.46 15.85 -11.64
CA ASP A 442 -8.52 17.25 -12.05
C ASP A 442 -7.27 17.60 -12.90
N PRO A 443 -7.44 18.07 -14.16
CA PRO A 443 -6.33 18.41 -15.04
C PRO A 443 -5.34 19.41 -14.43
N GLU A 444 -5.81 20.43 -13.70
CA GLU A 444 -4.93 21.44 -13.09
C GLU A 444 -4.08 20.85 -11.97
N LEU A 445 -4.66 19.93 -11.20
CA LEU A 445 -3.95 19.27 -10.11
C LEU A 445 -3.00 18.18 -10.62
N THR A 446 -3.42 17.41 -11.62
CA THR A 446 -2.59 16.34 -12.21
C THR A 446 -1.35 16.89 -12.90
N ALA A 447 -1.42 18.08 -13.50
CA ALA A 447 -0.28 18.77 -14.10
C ALA A 447 0.87 19.09 -13.11
N ARG A 448 0.60 19.05 -11.80
CA ARG A 448 1.61 19.29 -10.75
C ARG A 448 2.55 18.11 -10.55
N LEU A 449 2.19 16.92 -11.02
CA LEU A 449 3.01 15.72 -10.88
C LEU A 449 3.73 15.42 -12.19
N ILE A 450 5.04 15.67 -12.23
CA ILE A 450 5.89 15.31 -13.38
C ILE A 450 6.24 13.81 -13.29
N PRO A 451 5.77 12.96 -14.22
CA PRO A 451 5.89 11.50 -14.10
C PRO A 451 7.34 11.00 -14.01
N ASP A 452 8.24 11.53 -14.84
CA ASP A 452 9.63 11.07 -14.91
C ASP A 452 10.41 11.39 -13.60
N GLU A 453 10.21 12.56 -13.03
CA GLU A 453 10.82 12.94 -11.74
C GLU A 453 10.24 12.10 -10.59
N ALA A 454 8.93 11.92 -10.58
CA ALA A 454 8.23 11.09 -9.61
C ALA A 454 8.70 9.63 -9.67
N ALA A 455 8.83 9.07 -10.88
CA ALA A 455 9.38 7.75 -11.12
C ALA A 455 10.81 7.63 -10.59
N GLN A 456 11.65 8.63 -10.82
CA GLN A 456 13.03 8.61 -10.34
C GLN A 456 13.11 8.63 -8.80
N ARG A 457 12.25 9.40 -8.12
CA ARG A 457 12.18 9.38 -6.65
C ARG A 457 11.77 8.02 -6.11
N VAL A 458 10.76 7.39 -6.72
CA VAL A 458 10.31 6.04 -6.33
C VAL A 458 11.39 5.00 -6.62
N ALA A 459 12.05 5.07 -7.77
CA ALA A 459 13.14 4.15 -8.13
C ALA A 459 14.32 4.27 -7.16
N ASN A 460 14.70 5.49 -6.77
CA ASN A 460 15.73 5.71 -5.75
C ASN A 460 15.32 5.10 -4.40
N PHE A 461 14.06 5.28 -3.99
CA PHE A 461 13.54 4.67 -2.77
C PHE A 461 13.63 3.14 -2.82
N LEU A 462 13.17 2.50 -3.90
CA LEU A 462 13.25 1.05 -4.06
C LEU A 462 14.71 0.54 -4.10
N ALA A 463 15.61 1.28 -4.72
CA ALA A 463 17.05 0.95 -4.72
C ALA A 463 17.64 1.00 -3.29
N VAL A 464 17.27 2.00 -2.49
CA VAL A 464 17.67 2.08 -1.08
C VAL A 464 17.07 0.92 -0.26
N ILE A 465 15.80 0.59 -0.47
CA ILE A 465 15.17 -0.57 0.18
C ILE A 465 15.90 -1.86 -0.16
N LYS A 466 16.27 -2.09 -1.44
CA LYS A 466 17.08 -3.25 -1.86
C LYS A 466 18.42 -3.30 -1.12
N GLU A 467 19.08 -2.15 -0.98
CA GLU A 467 20.34 -2.03 -0.25
C GLU A 467 20.21 -2.26 1.25
N GLU A 468 19.15 -1.77 1.88
CA GLU A 468 18.84 -2.01 3.29
C GLU A 468 18.58 -3.50 3.56
N VAL A 469 17.78 -4.15 2.70
CA VAL A 469 17.53 -5.60 2.77
C VAL A 469 18.84 -6.37 2.68
N ARG A 470 19.65 -6.09 1.65
CA ARG A 470 20.98 -6.71 1.49
C ARG A 470 21.84 -6.56 2.75
N THR A 471 21.91 -5.34 3.29
CA THR A 471 22.72 -5.03 4.48
C THR A 471 22.29 -5.86 5.69
N LEU A 472 20.98 -5.90 5.96
CA LEU A 472 20.44 -6.54 7.15
C LEU A 472 20.46 -8.08 7.06
N THR A 473 20.27 -8.64 5.86
CA THR A 473 20.43 -10.08 5.61
C THR A 473 21.87 -10.52 5.87
N MET A 474 22.85 -9.83 5.28
CA MET A 474 24.28 -10.16 5.44
C MET A 474 24.79 -9.94 6.85
N LEU A 475 24.28 -8.92 7.54
CA LEU A 475 24.55 -8.68 8.97
C LEU A 475 24.04 -9.81 9.87
N SER A 476 23.00 -10.52 9.44
CA SER A 476 22.47 -11.71 10.11
C SER A 476 23.24 -13.00 9.72
N GLY A 477 24.33 -12.88 8.95
CA GLY A 477 25.17 -14.03 8.55
C GLY A 477 24.72 -14.75 7.27
N HIS A 478 23.71 -14.22 6.56
CA HIS A 478 23.07 -14.91 5.44
C HIS A 478 23.48 -14.33 4.08
N SER A 479 23.71 -15.21 3.11
CA SER A 479 24.03 -14.84 1.72
C SER A 479 22.79 -14.69 0.84
N SER A 480 21.62 -15.10 1.32
CA SER A 480 20.34 -14.96 0.65
C SER A 480 19.23 -14.65 1.64
N ILE A 481 18.24 -13.86 1.19
CA ILE A 481 17.01 -13.62 1.98
C ILE A 481 16.24 -14.92 2.28
N LYS A 482 16.47 -16.00 1.53
CA LYS A 482 15.84 -17.31 1.72
C LYS A 482 16.31 -18.02 2.99
N GLU A 483 17.46 -17.63 3.51
CA GLU A 483 18.06 -18.21 4.72
C GLU A 483 17.52 -17.56 6.00
N LEU A 484 16.90 -16.38 5.89
CA LEU A 484 16.29 -15.67 7.01
C LEU A 484 15.19 -16.50 7.66
N SER A 485 15.16 -16.46 8.99
CA SER A 485 14.26 -17.23 9.83
C SER A 485 13.85 -16.45 11.08
N LYS A 486 12.95 -17.03 11.88
CA LYS A 486 12.54 -16.41 13.16
C LYS A 486 13.68 -16.35 14.19
N GLU A 487 14.73 -17.15 14.02
CA GLU A 487 15.89 -17.12 14.93
C GLU A 487 16.69 -15.83 14.78
N ASP A 488 16.63 -15.21 13.60
CA ASP A 488 17.22 -13.90 13.30
C ASP A 488 16.44 -12.73 13.90
N LEU A 489 15.37 -13.01 14.66
CA LEU A 489 14.54 -11.99 15.30
C LEU A 489 14.45 -12.17 16.81
N ARG A 490 14.30 -11.04 17.53
CA ARG A 490 13.82 -11.00 18.91
C ARG A 490 12.67 -10.03 19.05
N ALA A 491 11.59 -10.47 19.70
CA ALA A 491 10.45 -9.63 20.02
C ALA A 491 10.79 -8.70 21.19
N LEU A 492 10.31 -7.46 21.15
CA LEU A 492 10.51 -6.46 22.20
C LEU A 492 9.39 -6.46 23.25
N SER A 493 8.29 -7.16 22.98
CA SER A 493 7.15 -7.28 23.87
C SER A 493 6.61 -8.71 23.89
N MET A 494 5.93 -9.07 24.99
CA MET A 494 5.27 -10.37 25.11
C MET A 494 4.19 -10.56 24.04
N ASP A 495 3.45 -9.50 23.70
CA ASP A 495 2.41 -9.55 22.67
C ASP A 495 3.01 -9.87 21.29
N ALA A 496 4.12 -9.21 20.92
CA ALA A 496 4.81 -9.49 19.67
C ALA A 496 5.36 -10.92 19.62
N ALA A 497 5.95 -11.39 20.72
CA ALA A 497 6.41 -12.77 20.85
C ALA A 497 5.25 -13.78 20.67
N ALA A 498 4.11 -13.53 21.33
CA ALA A 498 2.91 -14.38 21.26
C ALA A 498 2.33 -14.42 19.84
N ILE A 499 2.21 -13.26 19.21
CA ILE A 499 1.57 -13.09 17.90
C ILE A 499 2.41 -13.76 16.82
N ALA A 500 3.72 -13.51 16.81
CA ALA A 500 4.62 -13.95 15.76
C ALA A 500 5.25 -15.32 16.01
N GLY A 501 5.25 -15.80 17.25
CA GLY A 501 6.01 -16.97 17.67
C GLY A 501 7.52 -16.76 17.53
N VAL A 502 7.99 -15.59 17.96
CA VAL A 502 9.41 -15.18 17.99
C VAL A 502 9.85 -15.11 19.46
N LYS A 503 11.12 -15.46 19.74
CA LYS A 503 11.70 -15.39 21.09
C LYS A 503 11.66 -13.97 21.64
N LEU A 504 11.30 -13.80 22.91
CA LEU A 504 11.36 -12.49 23.58
C LEU A 504 12.82 -12.09 23.81
N ALA A 505 13.16 -10.82 23.60
CA ALA A 505 14.51 -10.31 23.83
C ALA A 505 14.97 -10.60 25.27
N GLY A 506 16.16 -11.21 25.39
CA GLY A 506 16.74 -11.62 26.67
C GLY A 506 16.29 -13.00 27.17
N LEU A 507 15.48 -13.75 26.42
CA LEU A 507 15.05 -15.10 26.76
C LEU A 507 15.27 -16.07 25.59
N ASP A 508 16.03 -17.14 25.80
CA ASP A 508 16.37 -18.10 24.74
C ASP A 508 15.31 -19.21 24.57
N ASP A 509 14.67 -19.62 25.67
CA ASP A 509 13.65 -20.69 25.67
C ASP A 509 12.21 -20.17 25.78
N TYR A 510 12.04 -18.86 25.94
CA TYR A 510 10.70 -18.27 26.13
C TYR A 510 10.06 -17.93 24.79
N ILE A 511 9.59 -18.98 24.12
CA ILE A 511 8.43 -18.87 23.23
C ILE A 511 7.24 -19.16 24.13
N LEU A 512 6.31 -18.19 24.27
CA LEU A 512 5.08 -18.42 25.05
C LEU A 512 4.54 -19.81 24.70
N PRO A 513 4.32 -20.69 25.69
CA PRO A 513 3.82 -22.02 25.43
C PRO A 513 2.35 -21.90 25.04
N LEU A 514 2.08 -21.49 23.81
CA LEU A 514 0.93 -21.96 23.10
C LEU A 514 1.25 -23.40 22.68
N LYS A 515 1.35 -24.30 23.68
CA LYS A 515 0.89 -25.66 23.50
C LYS A 515 -0.58 -25.55 23.11
N ARG A 516 -0.84 -25.34 21.82
CA ARG A 516 -2.05 -25.82 21.20
C ARG A 516 -1.75 -27.25 20.82
N ASP A 517 -1.67 -28.08 21.87
CA ASP A 517 -1.94 -29.49 21.74
C ASP A 517 -3.41 -29.57 21.26
N GLU A 518 -3.66 -30.38 20.24
CA GLU A 518 -4.90 -30.62 19.45
C GLU A 518 -5.11 -29.79 18.16
#